data_AF-A0A8T4FQN1-F1
#
_entry.id   AF-A0A8T4FQN1-F1
#
_cell.length_a   1.000
_cell.length_b   1.000
_cell.length_c   1.000
_cell.angle_alpha   90.00
_cell.angle_beta   90.00
_cell.angle_gamma   90.00
#
_symmetry.space_group_name_H-M   'P 1'
#
loop_
_entity.id
_entity.type
_entity.pdbx_description
1 polymer ?
#
loop_
_entity_poly.entity_id
_entity_poly.type
_entity_poly.pdbx_seq_one_letter_code
_entity_poly.pdbx_strand_id
1 'polypeptide(L)'
;MNGYDENPFSSGSDYARGEQKMGDRQKVGARETAWRMFSSEFNGSKLEIKAMEEKMPSYVVTPLGAKVNRILIAGVLTEKENRGTEEEPMWTCRVQDPAGNFYVNAGRFQPEASAALSALPSPCMVAAVGKVRTFHREDGSMSVSVRPERVMEIDDAAYRGWILEAAKSTWTRLKNMKRACMTPDSTKESLMAMGVSPAEAEGIVYVLENDSMPDSAI
;
A
#
# COMPACT_ATOMS: atom_id res chain seq x y z
N MET A 1 13.45 -45.46 39.18
CA MET A 1 12.95 -46.48 38.25
C MET A 1 11.52 -46.79 38.66
N ASN A 2 10.57 -46.35 37.84
CA ASN A 2 9.13 -46.69 37.76
C ASN A 2 8.26 -46.50 39.02
N GLY A 3 7.08 -45.90 38.98
CA GLY A 3 6.27 -45.44 37.86
C GLY A 3 4.78 -45.52 38.26
N TYR A 4 4.02 -44.51 37.83
CA TYR A 4 2.56 -44.45 37.70
C TYR A 4 1.74 -44.21 38.97
N ASP A 5 1.56 -42.92 39.30
CA ASP A 5 0.41 -42.44 40.07
C ASP A 5 -0.81 -42.30 39.15
N GLU A 6 -1.94 -42.76 39.67
CA GLU A 6 -3.26 -42.76 39.06
C GLU A 6 -3.79 -41.34 38.89
N ASN A 7 -4.41 -41.05 37.73
CA ASN A 7 -5.12 -39.79 37.47
C ASN A 7 -6.63 -40.02 37.62
N PRO A 8 -7.31 -39.49 38.66
CA PRO A 8 -8.68 -39.85 38.97
C PRO A 8 -9.71 -38.81 38.49
N PHE A 9 -9.60 -38.31 37.26
CA PHE A 9 -10.63 -37.42 36.68
C PHE A 9 -10.90 -37.72 35.21
N SER A 10 -11.67 -38.79 34.98
CA SER A 10 -12.56 -38.89 33.84
C SER A 10 -13.97 -38.49 34.30
N SER A 11 -14.43 -37.33 33.84
CA SER A 11 -15.86 -37.06 33.68
C SER A 11 -16.02 -36.07 32.54
N GLY A 12 -16.57 -36.53 31.43
CA GLY A 12 -16.94 -35.70 30.30
C GLY A 12 -18.04 -34.71 30.66
N SER A 13 -18.00 -33.57 29.97
CA SER A 13 -19.18 -32.76 29.71
C SER A 13 -18.97 -32.06 28.37
N ASP A 14 -19.88 -32.34 27.46
CA ASP A 14 -20.00 -31.75 26.13
C ASP A 14 -19.89 -30.22 26.15
N TYR A 15 -18.92 -29.69 25.41
CA TYR A 15 -19.00 -28.34 24.87
C TYR A 15 -18.79 -28.41 23.37
N ALA A 16 -19.85 -28.80 22.66
CA ALA A 16 -20.02 -28.44 21.26
C ALA A 16 -20.21 -26.91 21.18
N ARG A 17 -19.09 -26.17 21.15
CA ARG A 17 -19.11 -24.73 20.85
C ARG A 17 -19.07 -24.60 19.33
N GLY A 18 -20.25 -24.38 18.74
CA GLY A 18 -20.41 -24.12 17.33
C GLY A 18 -19.46 -23.02 16.87
N GLU A 19 -18.59 -23.35 15.92
CA GLU A 19 -17.81 -22.39 15.15
C GLU A 19 -18.80 -21.58 14.30
N GLN A 20 -19.27 -20.47 14.85
CA GLN A 20 -19.90 -19.44 14.04
C GLN A 20 -18.82 -18.88 13.11
N LYS A 21 -18.99 -19.16 11.81
CA LYS A 21 -18.25 -18.53 10.73
C LYS A 21 -18.29 -17.02 10.91
N MET A 22 -17.18 -16.46 11.37
CA MET A 22 -16.99 -15.02 11.49
C MET A 22 -16.82 -14.48 10.08
N GLY A 23 -17.94 -14.18 9.43
CA GLY A 23 -17.97 -13.51 8.13
C GLY A 23 -17.12 -12.25 8.19
N ASP A 24 -16.37 -12.03 7.12
CA ASP A 24 -15.42 -10.95 6.90
C ASP A 24 -16.12 -9.59 6.96
N ARG A 25 -16.41 -9.11 8.18
CA ARG A 25 -16.85 -7.75 8.43
C ARG A 25 -15.60 -6.89 8.31
N GLN A 26 -15.35 -6.38 7.10
CA GLN A 26 -14.44 -5.27 6.90
C GLN A 26 -14.86 -4.16 7.88
N LYS A 27 -14.07 -3.96 8.93
CA LYS A 27 -14.35 -2.99 9.99
C LYS A 27 -14.35 -1.60 9.37
N VAL A 28 -15.54 -1.08 9.09
CA VAL A 28 -15.75 0.34 8.74
C VAL A 28 -15.17 1.18 9.88
N GLY A 29 -13.98 1.74 9.68
CA GLY A 29 -13.26 2.55 10.66
C GLY A 29 -11.89 2.03 11.12
N ALA A 30 -11.44 0.84 10.70
CA ALA A 30 -10.04 0.44 10.93
C ALA A 30 -9.13 1.25 9.99
N ARG A 31 -8.22 2.05 10.54
CA ARG A 31 -7.25 2.83 9.75
C ARG A 31 -6.37 1.86 8.95
N GLU A 32 -6.48 1.90 7.63
CA GLU A 32 -5.67 1.02 6.77
C GLU A 32 -4.17 1.28 6.95
N THR A 33 -3.42 0.18 6.99
CA THR A 33 -1.97 0.22 7.14
C THR A 33 -1.37 0.82 5.89
N ALA A 34 -0.48 1.80 6.07
CA ALA A 34 0.20 2.43 4.96
C ALA A 34 1.21 1.46 4.32
N TRP A 35 1.08 1.23 3.02
CA TRP A 35 2.04 0.43 2.26
C TRP A 35 3.40 1.12 2.24
N ARG A 36 4.48 0.33 2.33
CA ARG A 36 5.83 0.77 2.00
C ARG A 36 6.21 0.12 0.69
N MET A 37 6.49 0.95 -0.30
CA MET A 37 6.82 0.49 -1.64
C MET A 37 7.65 1.56 -2.33
N PHE A 38 8.38 1.16 -3.36
CA PHE A 38 9.18 2.08 -4.17
C PHE A 38 8.33 2.79 -5.22
N SER A 39 8.82 3.97 -5.64
CA SER A 39 8.16 4.83 -6.61
C SER A 39 7.97 4.16 -7.96
N SER A 40 8.91 3.31 -8.40
CA SER A 40 8.82 2.58 -9.67
C SER A 40 7.58 1.68 -9.74
N GLU A 41 7.34 0.87 -8.71
CA GLU A 41 6.15 0.01 -8.62
C GLU A 41 4.87 0.85 -8.52
N PHE A 42 4.90 1.91 -7.70
CA PHE A 42 3.75 2.79 -7.51
C PHE A 42 3.35 3.49 -8.82
N ASN A 43 4.31 4.14 -9.48
CA ASN A 43 4.09 4.87 -10.73
C ASN A 43 3.75 3.96 -11.91
N GLY A 44 4.16 2.69 -11.86
CA GLY A 44 3.79 1.69 -12.87
C GLY A 44 2.33 1.23 -12.80
N SER A 45 1.57 1.64 -11.78
CA SER A 45 0.18 1.24 -11.61
C SER A 45 -0.70 1.81 -12.73
N LYS A 46 -1.52 0.96 -13.35
CA LYS A 46 -2.48 1.32 -14.40
C LYS A 46 -3.93 0.97 -14.03
N LEU A 47 -4.13 0.33 -12.89
CA LEU A 47 -5.42 -0.19 -12.46
C LEU A 47 -5.95 0.56 -11.24
N GLU A 48 -7.26 0.79 -11.21
CA GLU A 48 -7.96 1.39 -10.08
C GLU A 48 -9.26 0.64 -9.77
N ILE A 49 -9.53 0.46 -8.47
CA ILE A 49 -10.80 -0.04 -7.96
C ILE A 49 -11.52 1.16 -7.35
N LYS A 50 -12.56 1.65 -8.00
CA LYS A 50 -13.36 2.78 -7.50
C LYS A 50 -14.31 2.32 -6.41
N ALA A 51 -14.44 3.14 -5.37
CA ALA A 51 -15.48 3.00 -4.38
C ALA A 51 -16.87 3.06 -5.02
N MET A 52 -17.74 2.09 -4.71
CA MET A 52 -19.13 2.09 -5.15
C MET A 52 -20.03 2.93 -4.23
N GLU A 53 -19.62 3.11 -2.98
CA GLU A 53 -20.34 3.89 -1.98
C GLU A 53 -19.45 5.02 -1.45
N GLU A 54 -20.07 6.13 -1.04
CA GLU A 54 -19.37 7.34 -0.58
C GLU A 54 -18.42 7.10 0.62
N LYS A 55 -18.68 6.07 1.43
CA LYS A 55 -17.87 5.71 2.60
C LYS A 55 -16.79 4.68 2.31
N MET A 56 -16.74 4.13 1.09
CA MET A 56 -15.75 3.12 0.72
C MET A 56 -14.48 3.78 0.17
N PRO A 57 -13.29 3.24 0.49
CA PRO A 57 -12.05 3.70 -0.13
C PRO A 57 -11.95 3.23 -1.58
N SER A 58 -11.41 4.08 -2.45
CA SER A 58 -10.87 3.65 -3.74
C SER A 58 -9.43 3.14 -3.56
N TYR A 59 -9.02 2.20 -4.40
CA TYR A 59 -7.67 1.63 -4.38
C TYR A 59 -7.01 1.79 -5.74
N VAL A 60 -5.70 1.98 -5.72
CA VAL A 60 -4.85 1.67 -6.88
C VAL A 60 -4.38 0.24 -6.75
N VAL A 61 -4.35 -0.50 -7.85
CA VAL A 61 -3.74 -1.83 -7.89
C VAL A 61 -2.40 -1.74 -8.62
N THR A 62 -1.34 -2.08 -7.90
CA THR A 62 0.03 -2.00 -8.43
C THR A 62 0.32 -3.18 -9.37
N PRO A 63 1.34 -3.10 -10.24
CA PRO A 63 1.68 -4.21 -11.14
C PRO A 63 2.07 -5.50 -10.39
N LEU A 64 2.42 -5.42 -9.10
CA LEU A 64 2.69 -6.60 -8.26
C LEU A 64 1.49 -7.04 -7.42
N GLY A 65 0.29 -6.51 -7.71
CA GLY A 65 -0.96 -6.92 -7.08
C GLY A 65 -1.24 -6.29 -5.71
N ALA A 66 -0.55 -5.20 -5.33
CA ALA A 66 -0.88 -4.50 -4.08
C ALA A 66 -2.12 -3.64 -4.28
N LYS A 67 -3.14 -3.79 -3.42
CA LYS A 67 -4.28 -2.86 -3.33
C LYS A 67 -3.94 -1.72 -2.37
N VAL A 68 -3.66 -0.54 -2.92
CA VAL A 68 -3.11 0.60 -2.18
C VAL A 68 -4.12 1.74 -2.10
N ASN A 69 -4.59 2.02 -0.89
CA ASN A 69 -5.30 3.26 -0.57
C ASN A 69 -4.39 4.29 0.12
N ARG A 70 -3.48 3.81 0.97
CA ARG A 70 -2.61 4.62 1.82
C ARG A 70 -1.18 4.11 1.72
N ILE A 71 -0.23 5.04 1.63
CA ILE A 71 1.19 4.76 1.41
C ILE A 71 2.04 5.59 2.38
N LEU A 72 3.14 5.01 2.84
CA LEU A 72 4.23 5.69 3.53
C LEU A 72 5.42 5.69 2.57
N ILE A 73 5.86 6.88 2.18
CA ILE A 73 7.01 7.10 1.31
C ILE A 73 8.12 7.78 2.09
N ALA A 74 9.36 7.57 1.68
CA ALA A 74 10.51 8.35 2.14
C ALA A 74 11.49 8.57 1.00
N GLY A 75 12.19 9.71 1.03
CA GLY A 75 13.13 10.09 -0.03
C GLY A 75 13.59 11.53 0.11
N VAL A 76 14.33 12.00 -0.89
CA VAL A 76 14.78 13.39 -0.96
C VAL A 76 13.69 14.23 -1.63
N LEU A 77 13.14 15.21 -0.92
CA LEU A 77 12.32 16.27 -1.52
C LEU A 77 13.23 17.09 -2.44
N THR A 78 13.11 16.93 -3.75
CA THR A 78 13.99 17.59 -4.75
C THR A 78 13.36 18.83 -5.35
N GLU A 79 12.04 18.79 -5.58
CA GLU A 79 11.27 19.88 -6.14
C GLU A 79 10.07 20.18 -5.23
N LYS A 80 9.82 21.48 -5.01
CA LYS A 80 8.69 21.99 -4.25
C LYS A 80 8.20 23.30 -4.88
N GLU A 81 6.99 23.29 -5.42
CA GLU A 81 6.36 24.43 -6.10
C GLU A 81 4.96 24.68 -5.52
N ASN A 82 4.63 25.93 -5.19
CA ASN A 82 3.24 26.33 -4.92
C ASN A 82 2.62 26.86 -6.22
N ARG A 83 1.64 26.13 -6.76
CA ARG A 83 0.87 26.52 -7.96
C ARG A 83 -0.42 27.26 -7.63
N GLY A 84 -0.73 27.41 -6.35
CA GLY A 84 -1.88 28.18 -5.86
C GLY A 84 -1.48 29.60 -5.50
N THR A 85 -2.38 30.30 -4.81
CA THR A 85 -2.07 31.59 -4.18
C THR A 85 -1.48 31.38 -2.79
N GLU A 86 -1.05 32.46 -2.12
CA GLU A 86 -0.66 32.38 -0.70
C GLU A 86 -1.84 31.99 0.21
N GLU A 87 -3.05 32.44 -0.14
CA GLU A 87 -4.29 32.18 0.59
C GLU A 87 -4.88 30.79 0.29
N GLU A 88 -4.69 30.30 -0.94
CA GLU A 88 -5.12 28.99 -1.40
C GLU A 88 -3.94 28.18 -1.96
N PRO A 89 -3.01 27.74 -1.10
CA PRO A 89 -1.82 27.05 -1.55
C PRO A 89 -2.15 25.70 -2.19
N MET A 90 -1.41 25.39 -3.25
CA MET A 90 -1.45 24.12 -3.98
C MET A 90 -0.01 23.67 -4.23
N TRP A 91 0.53 22.92 -3.28
CA TRP A 91 1.89 22.39 -3.37
C TRP A 91 1.96 21.17 -4.28
N THR A 92 2.87 21.22 -5.23
CA THR A 92 3.31 20.11 -6.07
C THR A 92 4.77 19.82 -5.77
N CYS A 93 5.06 18.59 -5.36
CA CYS A 93 6.38 18.19 -4.90
C CYS A 93 6.85 16.90 -5.56
N ARG A 94 8.17 16.73 -5.68
CA ARG A 94 8.81 15.46 -6.05
C ARG A 94 9.66 14.94 -4.90
N VAL A 95 9.40 13.71 -4.50
CA VAL A 95 10.19 12.99 -3.49
C VAL A 95 10.91 11.84 -4.19
N GLN A 96 12.22 11.98 -4.33
CA GLN A 96 13.08 11.00 -5.00
C GLN A 96 13.45 9.86 -4.04
N ASP A 97 13.15 8.63 -4.42
CA ASP A 97 13.61 7.42 -3.75
C ASP A 97 14.65 6.70 -4.64
N PRO A 98 15.23 5.57 -4.22
CA PRO A 98 16.23 4.86 -5.03
C PRO A 98 15.72 4.34 -6.38
N ALA A 99 14.40 4.31 -6.60
CA ALA A 99 13.77 3.72 -7.77
C ALA A 99 13.12 4.76 -8.71
N GLY A 100 13.16 6.04 -8.37
CA GLY A 100 12.50 7.09 -9.14
C GLY A 100 11.96 8.22 -8.26
N ASN A 101 10.78 8.73 -8.61
CA ASN A 101 10.16 9.88 -7.92
C ASN A 101 8.70 9.59 -7.56
N PHE A 102 8.31 9.90 -6.34
CA PHE A 102 6.91 10.08 -5.97
C PHE A 102 6.45 11.50 -6.31
N TYR A 103 5.24 11.60 -6.86
CA TYR A 103 4.54 12.88 -7.02
C TYR A 103 3.64 13.12 -5.80
N VAL A 104 3.88 14.23 -5.09
CA VAL A 104 3.14 14.57 -3.87
C VAL A 104 2.40 15.88 -4.07
N ASN A 105 1.08 15.87 -3.86
CA ASN A 105 0.22 17.04 -4.08
C ASN A 105 -0.59 17.36 -2.81
N ALA A 106 -0.43 18.56 -2.26
CA ALA A 106 -1.18 19.02 -1.08
C ALA A 106 -1.84 20.37 -1.35
N GLY A 107 -3.15 20.47 -1.13
CA GLY A 107 -3.88 21.74 -1.26
C GLY A 107 -4.37 22.27 0.08
N ARG A 108 -5.19 23.33 0.03
CA ARG A 108 -5.86 23.95 1.21
C ARG A 108 -6.63 22.97 2.10
N PHE A 109 -7.15 21.88 1.54
CA PHE A 109 -7.89 20.85 2.28
C PHE A 109 -6.97 19.89 3.07
N GLN A 110 -5.65 20.08 3.00
CA GLN A 110 -4.65 19.37 3.79
C GLN A 110 -3.79 20.40 4.54
N PRO A 111 -4.37 21.16 5.50
CA PRO A 111 -3.68 22.30 6.11
C PRO A 111 -2.38 21.91 6.82
N GLU A 112 -2.37 20.77 7.54
CA GLU A 112 -1.17 20.27 8.22
C GLU A 112 -0.03 19.96 7.23
N ALA A 113 -0.33 19.21 6.17
CA ALA A 113 0.67 18.86 5.17
C ALA A 113 1.11 20.07 4.33
N SER A 114 0.19 20.97 3.99
CA SER A 114 0.49 22.20 3.25
C SER A 114 1.42 23.13 4.04
N ALA A 115 1.14 23.31 5.33
CA ALA A 115 2.00 24.09 6.22
C ALA A 115 3.39 23.46 6.38
N ALA A 116 3.45 22.14 6.58
CA ALA A 116 4.72 21.42 6.66
C ALA A 116 5.53 21.53 5.35
N LEU A 117 4.91 21.33 4.19
CA LEU A 117 5.58 21.52 2.90
C LEU A 117 6.08 22.95 2.75
N SER A 118 5.30 23.96 3.11
CA SER A 118 5.73 25.36 3.07
C SER A 118 7.03 25.59 3.85
N ALA A 119 7.12 25.04 5.07
CA ALA A 119 8.26 25.22 5.96
C ALA A 119 9.51 24.39 5.59
N LEU A 120 9.34 23.24 4.94
CA LEU A 120 10.47 22.34 4.62
C LEU A 120 11.44 22.97 3.62
N PRO A 121 12.77 22.89 3.84
CA PRO A 121 13.74 23.28 2.83
C PRO A 121 13.72 22.31 1.64
N SER A 122 14.26 22.72 0.50
CA SER A 122 14.48 21.84 -0.66
C SER A 122 15.90 22.10 -1.20
N PRO A 123 16.78 21.09 -1.30
CA PRO A 123 16.53 19.68 -1.01
C PRO A 123 16.59 19.31 0.49
N CYS A 124 15.76 18.35 0.93
CA CYS A 124 15.88 17.70 2.25
C CYS A 124 15.32 16.27 2.24
N MET A 125 15.69 15.43 3.21
CA MET A 125 15.09 14.09 3.34
C MET A 125 13.75 14.18 4.06
N VAL A 126 12.72 13.56 3.49
CA VAL A 126 11.36 13.58 4.05
C VAL A 126 10.75 12.19 4.11
N ALA A 127 9.84 11.99 5.06
CA ALA A 127 8.85 10.94 5.01
C ALA A 127 7.46 11.57 4.89
N ALA A 128 6.60 10.95 4.07
CA ALA A 128 5.21 11.34 3.95
C ALA A 128 4.29 10.13 4.03
N VAL A 129 3.21 10.25 4.80
CA VAL A 129 2.11 9.29 4.77
C VAL A 129 0.91 9.96 4.12
N GLY A 130 0.28 9.28 3.18
CA GLY A 130 -0.77 9.89 2.39
C GLY A 130 -1.71 8.90 1.73
N LYS A 131 -2.82 9.44 1.24
CA LYS A 131 -3.77 8.70 0.42
C LYS A 131 -3.32 8.75 -1.04
N VAL A 132 -3.48 7.64 -1.74
CA VAL A 132 -3.22 7.55 -3.17
C VAL A 132 -4.35 8.23 -3.94
N ARG A 133 -3.99 8.93 -5.03
CA ARG A 133 -4.92 9.53 -5.97
C ARG A 133 -4.52 9.16 -7.39
N THR A 134 -5.52 8.93 -8.23
CA THR A 134 -5.36 8.69 -9.67
C THR A 134 -5.74 9.95 -10.44
N PHE A 135 -5.04 10.17 -11.55
CA PHE A 135 -5.30 11.23 -12.51
C PHE A 135 -5.34 10.60 -13.88
N HIS A 136 -6.46 10.81 -14.57
CA HIS A 136 -6.69 10.33 -15.93
C HIS A 136 -6.40 11.47 -16.89
N ARG A 137 -5.53 11.22 -17.87
CA ARG A 137 -5.24 12.15 -18.96
C ARG A 137 -6.19 11.93 -20.12
N GLU A 138 -6.28 12.92 -21.01
CA GLU A 138 -7.12 12.86 -22.22
C GLU A 138 -6.71 11.72 -23.17
N ASP A 139 -5.43 11.33 -23.16
CA ASP A 139 -4.89 10.20 -23.92
C ASP A 139 -5.25 8.82 -23.33
N GLY A 140 -6.05 8.78 -22.26
CA GLY A 140 -6.43 7.56 -21.55
C GLY A 140 -5.36 7.02 -20.59
N SER A 141 -4.20 7.69 -20.46
CA SER A 141 -3.18 7.28 -19.50
C SER A 141 -3.59 7.63 -18.07
N MET A 142 -3.39 6.67 -17.16
CA MET A 142 -3.52 6.90 -15.73
C MET A 142 -2.15 7.26 -15.14
N SER A 143 -2.14 8.20 -14.21
CA SER A 143 -0.99 8.47 -13.34
C SER A 143 -1.43 8.52 -11.89
N VAL A 144 -0.49 8.27 -10.98
CA VAL A 144 -0.74 8.24 -9.55
C VAL A 144 0.00 9.36 -8.83
N SER A 145 -0.58 9.85 -7.74
CA SER A 145 0.09 10.76 -6.83
C SER A 145 -0.28 10.45 -5.38
N VAL A 146 0.54 10.96 -4.47
CA VAL A 146 0.30 10.89 -3.02
C VAL A 146 -0.30 12.22 -2.58
N ARG A 147 -1.47 12.16 -1.96
CA ARG A 147 -2.05 13.27 -1.20
C ARG A 147 -1.63 13.11 0.26
N PRO A 148 -0.65 13.88 0.76
CA PRO A 148 -0.11 13.67 2.09
C PRO A 148 -1.16 14.02 3.15
N GLU A 149 -1.28 13.14 4.14
CA GLU A 149 -1.92 13.45 5.42
C GLU A 149 -0.92 14.13 6.35
N ARG A 150 0.35 13.71 6.28
CA ARG A 150 1.47 14.28 7.03
C ARG A 150 2.75 14.13 6.22
N VAL A 151 3.63 15.13 6.34
CA VAL A 151 5.01 15.11 5.85
C VAL A 151 5.92 15.68 6.92
N MET A 152 7.13 15.14 7.04
CA MET A 152 8.14 15.63 7.97
C MET A 152 9.53 15.39 7.40
N GLU A 153 10.48 16.22 7.81
CA GLU A 153 11.91 15.97 7.62
C GLU A 153 12.32 14.74 8.44
N ILE A 154 13.22 13.93 7.89
CA ILE A 154 13.73 12.71 8.54
C ILE A 154 15.26 12.66 8.46
N ASP A 155 15.86 11.84 9.31
CA ASP A 155 17.30 11.54 9.28
C ASP A 155 17.64 10.31 8.42
N ASP A 156 18.94 10.08 8.25
CA ASP A 156 19.46 8.93 7.50
C ASP A 156 19.00 7.58 8.07
N ALA A 157 18.84 7.48 9.38
CA ALA A 157 18.46 6.23 10.04
C ALA A 157 17.01 5.86 9.69
N ALA A 158 16.09 6.82 9.78
CA ALA A 158 14.70 6.66 9.38
C ALA A 158 14.58 6.36 7.88
N TYR A 159 15.36 7.05 7.03
CA TYR A 159 15.36 6.79 5.59
C TYR A 159 15.83 5.36 5.25
N ARG A 160 16.96 4.92 5.83
CA ARG A 160 17.47 3.55 5.65
C ARG A 160 16.50 2.50 6.19
N GLY A 161 15.86 2.77 7.32
CA GLY A 161 14.82 1.91 7.88
C GLY A 161 13.63 1.77 6.93
N TRP A 162 13.18 2.87 6.34
CA TRP A 162 12.13 2.83 5.33
C TRP A 162 12.54 2.03 4.08
N ILE A 163 13.76 2.23 3.56
CA ILE A 163 14.27 1.47 2.40
C ILE A 163 14.23 -0.03 2.68
N LEU A 164 14.73 -0.46 3.85
CA LEU A 164 14.77 -1.88 4.21
C LEU A 164 13.37 -2.49 4.23
N GLU A 165 12.40 -1.79 4.82
CA GLU A 165 11.02 -2.27 4.90
C GLU A 165 10.31 -2.23 3.54
N ALA A 166 10.54 -1.21 2.71
CA ALA A 166 10.05 -1.14 1.34
C ALA A 166 10.62 -2.30 0.50
N ALA A 167 11.91 -2.58 0.61
CA ALA A 167 12.57 -3.68 -0.09
C ALA A 167 12.02 -5.05 0.30
N LYS A 168 11.86 -5.33 1.61
CA LYS A 168 11.22 -6.59 2.09
C LYS A 168 9.79 -6.73 1.57
N SER A 169 9.04 -5.63 1.59
CA SER A 169 7.65 -5.59 1.15
C SER A 169 7.55 -5.87 -0.37
N THR A 170 8.35 -5.19 -1.18
CA THR A 170 8.43 -5.40 -2.63
C THR A 170 8.92 -6.80 -2.97
N TRP A 171 9.92 -7.33 -2.27
CA TRP A 171 10.41 -8.71 -2.48
C TRP A 171 9.32 -9.76 -2.25
N THR A 172 8.51 -9.57 -1.21
CA THR A 172 7.39 -10.48 -0.91
C THR A 172 6.37 -10.46 -2.06
N ARG A 173 5.99 -9.27 -2.54
CA ARG A 173 5.07 -9.14 -3.68
C ARG A 173 5.63 -9.70 -4.97
N LEU A 174 6.91 -9.47 -5.27
CA LEU A 174 7.60 -10.06 -6.43
C LEU A 174 7.53 -11.59 -6.41
N LYS A 175 7.82 -12.21 -5.25
CA LYS A 175 7.72 -13.66 -5.10
C LYS A 175 6.30 -14.17 -5.31
N ASN A 176 5.31 -13.50 -4.73
CA ASN A 176 3.90 -13.90 -4.84
C ASN A 176 3.39 -13.74 -6.28
N MET A 177 3.70 -12.62 -6.94
CA MET A 177 3.36 -12.39 -8.33
C MET A 177 4.03 -13.42 -9.25
N LYS A 178 5.34 -13.66 -9.13
CA LYS A 178 6.04 -14.69 -9.91
C LYS A 178 5.39 -16.07 -9.74
N ARG A 179 5.01 -16.43 -8.51
CA ARG A 179 4.34 -17.70 -8.23
C ARG A 179 2.99 -17.79 -8.94
N ALA A 180 2.22 -16.71 -8.96
CA ALA A 180 0.96 -16.63 -9.70
C ALA A 180 1.18 -16.78 -11.21
N CYS A 181 2.16 -16.08 -11.80
CA CYS A 181 2.48 -16.21 -13.22
C CYS A 181 2.83 -17.65 -13.65
N MET A 182 3.45 -18.42 -12.75
CA MET A 182 3.85 -19.81 -13.02
C MET A 182 2.76 -20.85 -12.71
N THR A 183 1.64 -20.43 -12.11
CA THR A 183 0.54 -21.32 -11.73
C THR A 183 -0.58 -21.17 -12.77
N PRO A 184 -0.85 -22.21 -13.58
CA PRO A 184 -1.99 -22.21 -14.48
C PRO A 184 -3.28 -21.95 -13.70
N ASP A 185 -4.17 -21.12 -14.26
CA ASP A 185 -5.45 -20.76 -13.64
C ASP A 185 -5.31 -20.28 -12.19
N SER A 186 -4.43 -19.30 -11.98
CA SER A 186 -4.24 -18.68 -10.66
C SER A 186 -5.54 -18.06 -10.13
N THR A 187 -6.23 -18.80 -9.26
CA THR A 187 -7.38 -18.30 -8.50
C THR A 187 -6.96 -17.76 -7.14
N LYS A 188 -7.85 -17.00 -6.50
CA LYS A 188 -7.63 -16.52 -5.14
C LYS A 188 -7.39 -17.69 -4.17
N GLU A 189 -8.17 -18.76 -4.32
CA GLU A 189 -8.09 -19.96 -3.48
C GLU A 189 -6.75 -20.68 -3.65
N SER A 190 -6.24 -20.81 -4.87
CA SER A 190 -4.95 -21.48 -5.12
C SER A 190 -3.78 -20.67 -4.56
N LEU A 191 -3.80 -19.34 -4.70
CA LEU A 191 -2.79 -18.45 -4.12
C LEU A 191 -2.81 -18.48 -2.60
N MET A 192 -4.00 -18.50 -1.98
CA MET A 192 -4.16 -18.62 -0.54
C MET A 192 -3.64 -19.96 0.00
N ALA A 193 -3.89 -21.07 -0.71
CA ALA A 193 -3.34 -22.38 -0.36
C ALA A 193 -1.79 -22.40 -0.41
N MET A 194 -1.18 -21.50 -1.17
CA MET A 194 0.28 -21.31 -1.24
C MET A 194 0.83 -20.29 -0.23
N GLY A 195 -0.01 -19.81 0.69
CA GLY A 195 0.37 -18.90 1.77
C GLY A 195 0.35 -17.42 1.41
N VAL A 196 -0.24 -17.04 0.27
CA VAL A 196 -0.49 -15.63 -0.07
C VAL A 196 -1.67 -15.12 0.75
N SER A 197 -1.57 -13.89 1.29
CA SER A 197 -2.67 -13.33 2.07
C SER A 197 -3.93 -13.10 1.20
N PRO A 198 -5.15 -13.14 1.76
CA PRO A 198 -6.37 -12.96 0.97
C PRO A 198 -6.41 -11.63 0.18
N ALA A 199 -5.87 -10.56 0.77
CA ALA A 199 -5.85 -9.24 0.15
C ALA A 199 -4.85 -9.15 -1.02
N GLU A 200 -3.68 -9.78 -0.88
CA GLU A 200 -2.68 -9.87 -1.97
C GLU A 200 -3.15 -10.81 -3.07
N ALA A 201 -3.74 -11.95 -2.73
CA ALA A 201 -4.27 -12.90 -3.72
C ALA A 201 -5.33 -12.24 -4.61
N GLU A 202 -6.24 -11.48 -4.00
CA GLU A 202 -7.26 -10.73 -4.75
C GLU A 202 -6.65 -9.69 -5.69
N GLY A 203 -5.66 -8.92 -5.22
CA GLY A 203 -5.00 -7.92 -6.06
C GLY A 203 -4.16 -8.53 -7.18
N ILE A 204 -3.51 -9.67 -6.94
CA ILE A 204 -2.76 -10.41 -7.96
C ILE A 204 -3.71 -10.92 -9.05
N VAL A 205 -4.80 -11.60 -8.68
CA VAL A 205 -5.80 -12.08 -9.65
C VAL A 205 -6.35 -10.93 -10.48
N TYR A 206 -6.66 -9.80 -9.83
CA TYR A 206 -7.14 -8.60 -10.53
C TYR A 206 -6.12 -8.08 -11.58
N VAL A 207 -4.82 -8.11 -11.29
CA VAL A 207 -3.78 -7.76 -12.27
C VAL A 207 -3.74 -8.75 -13.44
N LEU A 208 -3.82 -10.06 -13.15
CA LEU A 208 -3.80 -11.12 -14.18
C LEU A 208 -5.00 -11.03 -15.12
N GLU A 209 -6.19 -10.79 -14.59
CA GLU A 209 -7.44 -10.69 -15.37
C GLU A 209 -7.48 -9.44 -16.27
N ASN A 210 -6.74 -8.40 -15.93
CA ASN A 210 -6.72 -7.12 -16.66
C ASN A 210 -5.44 -6.91 -17.48
N ASP A 211 -4.64 -7.97 -17.68
CA ASP A 211 -3.38 -7.98 -18.45
C ASP A 211 -2.45 -6.80 -18.12
N SER A 212 -2.41 -6.41 -16.85
CA SER A 212 -1.64 -5.25 -16.37
C SER A 212 -0.30 -5.68 -15.77
N MET A 213 0.26 -6.75 -16.33
CA MET A 213 1.52 -7.32 -15.87
C MET A 213 2.66 -6.30 -16.02
N PRO A 214 3.64 -6.32 -15.10
CA PRO A 214 4.85 -5.51 -15.28
C PRO A 214 5.53 -5.94 -16.58
N ASP A 215 5.89 -4.97 -17.43
CA ASP A 215 6.62 -5.21 -18.66
C ASP A 215 7.90 -6.01 -18.34
N SER A 216 7.98 -7.25 -18.83
CA SER A 216 9.16 -8.10 -18.68
C SER A 216 10.29 -7.73 -19.66
N ALA A 217 10.15 -6.62 -20.39
CA ALA A 217 11.04 -6.17 -21.45
C ALA A 217 12.18 -5.24 -20.99
N ILE A 218 12.63 -5.35 -19.73
CA ILE A 218 13.83 -4.65 -19.23
C ILE A 218 14.91 -5.67 -18.88
#